data_AF-A0A392RT71-F1
#
_entry.id   AF-A0A392RT71-F1
#
_cell.length_a   1.000
_cell.length_b   1.000
_cell.length_c   1.000
_cell.angle_alpha   90.00
_cell.angle_beta   90.00
_cell.angle_gamma   90.00
#
_symmetry.space_group_name_H-M   'P 1'
#
loop_
_entity.id
_entity.type
_entity.pdbx_description
1 polymer ?
#
loop_
_entity_poly.entity_id
_entity_poly.type
_entity_poly.pdbx_seq_one_letter_code
_entity_poly.pdbx_strand_id
1 'polypeptide(L)'
;LLGPPEIYTLKSTTTAVAASTQTTVTETTAAATNNAFLDQMVANFNSLRTTRIPPMGLTENMSPTFLSTGNPCLDFFFHVVPNTPSETLVERLQLAWSQNPLTTLKLVCNLRGVRGTGKSD
;
A
#
# COMPACT_ATOMS: atom_id res chain seq x y z
N LEU A 1 33.20 13.10 -19.73
CA LEU A 1 32.53 11.79 -19.86
C LEU A 1 32.61 11.11 -18.49
N LEU A 2 31.59 11.32 -17.64
CA LEU A 2 31.54 10.68 -16.32
C LEU A 2 31.06 9.25 -16.53
N GLY A 3 31.85 8.28 -16.06
CA GLY A 3 31.53 6.85 -16.17
C GLY A 3 30.30 6.45 -15.37
N PRO A 4 29.71 5.27 -15.64
CA PRO A 4 28.51 4.84 -14.94
C PRO A 4 28.76 4.68 -13.44
N PRO A 5 27.76 4.97 -12.58
CA PRO A 5 27.92 4.88 -11.14
C PRO A 5 28.15 3.42 -10.68
N GLU A 6 29.13 3.23 -9.80
CA GLU A 6 29.44 1.94 -9.19
C GLU A 6 28.37 1.55 -8.16
N ILE A 7 27.83 0.33 -8.26
CA ILE A 7 26.94 -0.27 -7.26
C ILE A 7 27.84 -0.91 -6.18
N TYR A 8 27.79 -0.38 -4.96
CA TYR A 8 28.44 -1.00 -3.81
C TYR A 8 27.73 -2.31 -3.44
N THR A 9 28.33 -3.45 -3.82
CA THR A 9 27.88 -4.78 -3.40
C THR A 9 28.19 -4.97 -1.92
N LEU A 10 27.17 -4.91 -1.05
CA LEU A 10 27.29 -5.40 0.31
C LEU A 10 27.54 -6.91 0.26
N LYS A 11 28.66 -7.34 0.82
CA LYS A 11 29.10 -8.73 0.88
C LYS A 11 28.08 -9.54 1.70
N SER A 12 27.25 -10.31 1.03
CA SER A 12 26.36 -11.28 1.66
C SER A 12 27.20 -12.32 2.39
N THR A 13 27.21 -12.27 3.72
CA THR A 13 27.63 -13.40 4.54
C THR A 13 26.56 -14.47 4.41
N THR A 14 26.89 -15.52 3.68
CA THR A 14 26.14 -16.78 3.64
C THR A 14 26.01 -17.32 5.06
N THR A 15 24.81 -17.20 5.63
CA THR A 15 24.33 -18.09 6.68
C THR A 15 23.08 -18.74 6.12
N ALA A 16 23.12 -20.06 5.94
CA ALA A 16 22.09 -20.85 5.31
C ALA A 16 20.73 -20.62 5.99
N VAL A 17 19.76 -20.07 5.26
CA VAL A 17 18.35 -20.13 5.63
C VAL A 17 17.78 -21.38 4.97
N ALA A 18 17.63 -22.42 5.78
CA ALA A 18 16.88 -23.61 5.45
C ALA A 18 15.45 -23.24 5.04
N ALA A 19 14.91 -24.04 4.12
CA ALA A 19 13.53 -24.01 3.66
C ALA A 19 12.54 -23.72 4.80
N SER A 20 11.68 -22.72 4.62
CA SER A 20 10.56 -22.47 5.53
C SER A 20 9.49 -23.53 5.30
N THR A 21 9.64 -24.64 6.02
CA THR A 21 8.60 -25.62 6.29
C THR A 21 7.38 -24.91 6.88
N GLN A 22 6.19 -25.32 6.45
CA GLN A 22 4.92 -25.03 7.12
C GLN A 22 5.11 -25.18 8.64
N THR A 23 5.01 -24.07 9.36
CA THR A 23 4.92 -24.12 10.82
C THR A 23 3.44 -24.17 11.15
N THR A 24 2.98 -25.36 11.52
CA THR A 24 1.79 -25.58 12.35
C THR A 24 1.84 -24.57 13.48
N VAL A 25 0.93 -23.59 13.46
CA VAL A 25 0.81 -22.60 14.53
C VAL A 25 0.09 -23.31 15.67
N THR A 26 0.88 -23.94 16.54
CA THR A 26 0.42 -24.31 17.88
C THR A 26 0.02 -23.01 18.57
N GLU A 27 -1.25 -22.90 18.95
CA GLU A 27 -1.77 -21.87 19.84
C GLU A 27 -0.87 -21.79 21.09
N THR A 28 0.05 -20.85 21.09
CA THR A 28 0.77 -20.46 22.30
C THR A 28 0.10 -19.20 22.80
N THR A 29 -0.81 -19.38 23.74
CA THR A 29 -1.42 -18.32 24.55
C THR A 29 -0.32 -17.38 25.02
N ALA A 30 -0.27 -16.17 24.46
CA ALA A 30 0.71 -15.17 24.83
C ALA A 30 0.55 -14.87 26.32
N ALA A 31 1.55 -15.25 27.13
CA ALA A 31 1.54 -15.00 28.56
C ALA A 31 1.49 -13.48 28.80
N ALA A 32 0.51 -13.03 29.60
CA ALA A 32 0.43 -11.64 30.02
C ALA A 32 1.72 -11.27 30.76
N THR A 33 2.37 -10.19 30.33
CA THR A 33 3.62 -9.70 30.93
C THR A 33 3.40 -9.02 32.28
N ASN A 34 2.16 -9.05 32.80
CA ASN A 34 1.68 -8.27 33.95
C ASN A 34 1.93 -6.76 33.78
N ASN A 35 2.12 -6.30 32.55
CA ASN A 35 2.33 -4.91 32.21
C ASN A 35 1.22 -4.50 31.25
N ALA A 36 0.24 -3.75 31.78
CA ALA A 36 -0.95 -3.35 31.03
C ALA A 36 -0.63 -2.63 29.72
N PHE A 37 0.45 -1.83 29.68
CA PHE A 37 0.88 -1.15 28.47
C PHE A 37 1.40 -2.13 27.41
N LEU A 38 2.29 -3.04 27.78
CA LEU A 38 2.84 -4.04 26.84
C LEU A 38 1.76 -5.02 26.38
N ASP A 39 0.89 -5.46 27.29
CA ASP A 39 -0.20 -6.38 26.98
C ASP A 39 -1.21 -5.70 26.04
N GLN A 40 -1.53 -4.41 26.22
CA GLN A 40 -2.37 -3.65 25.31
C GLN A 40 -1.71 -3.41 23.94
N MET A 41 -0.40 -3.15 23.90
CA MET A 41 0.34 -3.01 22.64
C MET A 41 0.31 -4.32 21.84
N VAL A 42 0.55 -5.46 22.48
CA VAL A 42 0.52 -6.79 21.85
C VAL A 42 -0.89 -7.15 21.40
N ALA A 43 -1.90 -6.91 22.23
CA ALA A 43 -3.30 -7.14 21.88
C ALA A 43 -3.72 -6.32 20.65
N ASN A 44 -3.38 -5.02 20.63
CA ASN A 44 -3.61 -4.16 19.48
C ASN A 44 -2.89 -4.72 18.25
N PHE A 45 -1.60 -5.02 18.32
CA PHE A 45 -0.82 -5.54 17.20
C PHE A 45 -1.41 -6.82 16.59
N ASN A 46 -1.85 -7.75 17.44
CA ASN A 46 -2.49 -8.98 16.98
C ASN A 46 -3.87 -8.73 16.36
N SER A 47 -4.65 -7.79 16.91
CA SER A 47 -5.93 -7.34 16.32
C SER A 47 -5.75 -6.67 14.95
N LEU A 48 -4.66 -5.92 14.75
CA LEU A 48 -4.33 -5.32 13.46
C LEU A 48 -4.12 -6.38 12.36
N ARG A 49 -3.52 -7.53 12.70
CA ARG A 49 -3.25 -8.60 11.73
C ARG A 49 -4.52 -9.32 11.26
N THR A 50 -5.54 -9.42 12.11
CA THR A 50 -6.80 -10.11 11.77
C THR A 50 -7.81 -9.19 11.07
N THR A 51 -7.75 -7.88 11.30
CA THR A 51 -8.71 -6.90 10.75
C THR A 51 -8.20 -6.13 9.53
N ARG A 52 -6.91 -6.21 9.20
CA ARG A 52 -6.27 -5.35 8.19
C ARG A 52 -5.41 -6.10 7.18
N ILE A 53 -5.90 -7.19 6.60
CA ILE A 53 -5.32 -7.63 5.33
C ILE A 53 -5.85 -6.65 4.28
N PRO A 54 -5.02 -5.73 3.76
CA PRO A 54 -5.48 -4.80 2.74
C PRO A 54 -5.93 -5.60 1.51
N PRO A 55 -6.96 -5.13 0.79
CA PRO A 55 -7.37 -5.78 -0.44
C PRO A 55 -6.19 -5.79 -1.41
N MET A 56 -5.80 -6.97 -1.87
CA MET A 56 -4.67 -7.18 -2.79
C MET A 56 -5.15 -7.82 -4.08
N GLY A 57 -4.45 -7.53 -5.17
CA GLY A 57 -4.66 -8.13 -6.49
C GLY A 57 -3.34 -8.22 -7.24
N LEU A 58 -3.42 -8.53 -8.53
CA LEU A 58 -2.25 -8.63 -9.41
C LEU A 58 -2.22 -7.43 -10.37
N THR A 59 -1.02 -6.94 -10.66
CA THR A 59 -0.79 -6.03 -11.79
C THR A 59 -0.85 -6.78 -13.11
N GLU A 60 -0.79 -6.05 -14.23
CA GLU A 60 -0.67 -6.64 -15.57
C GLU A 60 0.51 -7.62 -15.71
N ASN A 61 1.59 -7.38 -14.95
CA ASN A 61 2.78 -8.22 -14.94
C ASN A 61 2.72 -9.34 -13.88
N MET A 62 1.54 -9.66 -13.37
CA MET A 62 1.31 -10.69 -12.33
C MET A 62 2.05 -10.43 -11.01
N SER A 63 2.47 -9.18 -10.74
CA SER A 63 3.04 -8.83 -9.44
C SER A 63 1.92 -8.50 -8.43
N PRO A 64 2.03 -8.93 -7.17
CA PRO A 64 1.05 -8.57 -6.15
C PRO A 64 1.09 -7.06 -5.85
N THR A 65 -0.09 -6.45 -5.74
CA THR A 65 -0.27 -5.03 -5.41
C THR A 65 -1.48 -4.83 -4.50
N PHE A 66 -1.54 -3.69 -3.80
CA PHE A 66 -2.74 -3.27 -3.10
C PHE A 66 -3.77 -2.71 -4.08
N LEU A 67 -5.05 -3.02 -3.84
CA LEU A 67 -6.18 -2.53 -4.62
C LEU A 67 -6.70 -1.17 -4.13
N SER A 68 -6.32 -0.77 -2.92
CA SER A 68 -6.70 0.50 -2.29
C SER A 68 -5.72 0.80 -1.15
N THR A 69 -5.47 2.07 -0.89
CA THR A 69 -4.73 2.57 0.27
C THR A 69 -5.63 2.74 1.50
N GLY A 70 -6.94 2.51 1.38
CA GLY A 70 -7.96 2.80 2.40
C GLY A 70 -8.24 4.30 2.59
N ASN A 71 -7.69 5.17 1.74
CA ASN A 71 -7.91 6.61 1.78
C ASN A 71 -8.45 7.07 0.42
N PRO A 72 -9.74 7.45 0.32
CA PRO A 72 -10.35 7.89 -0.93
C PRO A 72 -9.59 8.97 -1.70
N CYS A 73 -8.95 9.93 -1.02
CA CYS A 73 -8.14 10.96 -1.69
C CYS A 73 -6.90 10.36 -2.38
N LEU A 74 -6.18 9.46 -1.69
CA LEU A 74 -5.02 8.80 -2.27
C LEU A 74 -5.44 7.82 -3.38
N ASP A 75 -6.51 7.07 -3.16
CA ASP A 75 -7.06 6.16 -4.15
C ASP A 75 -7.48 6.90 -5.43
N PHE A 76 -8.08 8.08 -5.29
CA PHE A 76 -8.40 8.95 -6.43
C PHE A 76 -7.14 9.38 -7.19
N PHE A 77 -6.05 9.71 -6.49
CA PHE A 77 -4.82 10.15 -7.15
C PHE A 77 -4.05 9.02 -7.85
N PHE A 78 -3.98 7.82 -7.25
CA PHE A 78 -3.19 6.71 -7.78
C PHE A 78 -3.94 5.84 -8.79
N HIS A 79 -5.25 5.67 -8.63
CA HIS A 79 -6.01 4.79 -9.52
C HIS A 79 -6.62 5.52 -10.72
N VAL A 80 -6.63 6.86 -10.74
CA VAL A 80 -6.99 7.62 -11.94
C VAL A 80 -5.76 7.74 -12.84
N VAL A 81 -5.75 6.90 -13.88
CA VAL A 81 -4.68 6.76 -14.89
C VAL A 81 -5.25 6.97 -16.30
N PRO A 82 -4.40 7.03 -17.36
CA PRO A 82 -4.89 7.13 -18.73
C PRO A 82 -5.86 6.00 -19.06
N ASN A 83 -6.94 6.34 -19.77
CA ASN A 83 -8.04 5.43 -20.11
C ASN A 83 -8.90 4.93 -18.93
N THR A 84 -8.82 5.57 -17.76
CA THR A 84 -9.81 5.31 -16.68
C THR A 84 -11.22 5.65 -17.18
N PRO A 85 -12.20 4.74 -17.08
CA PRO A 85 -13.57 5.02 -17.46
C PRO A 85 -14.14 6.22 -16.69
N SER A 86 -14.93 7.04 -17.37
CA SER A 86 -15.51 8.27 -16.80
C SER A 86 -16.37 7.98 -15.55
N GLU A 87 -17.12 6.88 -15.56
CA GLU A 87 -17.92 6.43 -14.41
C GLU A 87 -17.05 6.18 -13.17
N THR A 88 -15.97 5.40 -13.32
CA THR A 88 -15.02 5.12 -12.24
C THR A 88 -14.31 6.39 -11.75
N LEU A 89 -14.00 7.33 -12.67
CA LEU A 89 -13.42 8.62 -12.29
C LEU A 89 -14.39 9.43 -11.42
N VAL A 90 -15.65 9.53 -11.83
CA VAL A 90 -16.68 10.28 -11.09
C VAL A 90 -16.95 9.65 -9.72
N GLU A 91 -17.05 8.33 -9.64
CA GLU A 91 -17.24 7.62 -8.36
C GLU A 91 -16.09 7.92 -7.39
N ARG A 92 -14.84 7.77 -7.85
CA ARG A 92 -13.66 8.04 -7.00
C ARG A 92 -13.57 9.51 -6.60
N LEU A 93 -13.95 10.43 -7.50
CA LEU A 93 -14.03 11.85 -7.19
C LEU A 93 -15.03 12.11 -6.05
N GLN A 94 -16.24 11.52 -6.11
CA GLN A 94 -17.26 11.67 -5.08
C GLN A 94 -16.79 11.13 -3.73
N LEU A 95 -16.14 9.96 -3.70
CA LEU A 95 -15.58 9.38 -2.49
C LEU A 95 -14.47 10.24 -1.89
N ALA A 96 -13.58 10.77 -2.72
CA ALA A 96 -12.54 11.69 -2.26
C ALA A 96 -13.14 12.99 -1.72
N TRP A 97 -14.11 13.55 -2.46
CA TRP A 97 -14.74 14.83 -2.13
C TRP A 97 -15.51 14.78 -0.81
N SER A 98 -16.20 13.66 -0.53
CA SER A 98 -16.89 13.46 0.75
C SER A 98 -15.93 13.32 1.93
N GLN A 99 -14.70 12.82 1.67
CA GLN A 99 -13.67 12.68 2.70
C GLN A 99 -12.95 14.01 3.00
N ASN A 100 -12.43 14.70 1.97
CA ASN A 100 -11.70 15.96 2.12
C ASN A 100 -11.73 16.81 0.84
N PRO A 101 -12.73 17.70 0.67
CA PRO A 101 -12.94 18.41 -0.59
C PRO A 101 -11.79 19.34 -0.96
N LEU A 102 -11.13 19.98 0.01
CA LEU A 102 -9.98 20.84 -0.26
C LEU A 102 -8.80 20.05 -0.83
N THR A 103 -8.53 18.87 -0.28
CA THR A 103 -7.48 17.98 -0.79
C THR A 103 -7.86 17.44 -2.15
N THR A 104 -9.10 16.97 -2.32
CA THR A 104 -9.61 16.47 -3.61
C THR A 104 -9.49 17.52 -4.70
N LEU A 105 -9.86 18.77 -4.45
CA LEU A 105 -9.72 19.85 -5.41
C LEU A 105 -8.26 20.04 -5.86
N LYS A 106 -7.31 20.02 -4.92
CA LYS A 106 -5.88 20.07 -5.24
C LYS A 106 -5.48 18.87 -6.11
N LEU A 107 -5.96 17.67 -5.80
CA LEU A 107 -5.64 16.45 -6.56
C LEU A 107 -6.20 16.50 -7.98
N VAL A 108 -7.43 17.00 -8.18
CA VAL A 108 -8.03 17.20 -9.51
C VAL A 108 -7.11 18.05 -10.39
N CYS A 109 -6.55 19.13 -9.86
CA CYS A 109 -5.59 19.96 -10.60
C CYS A 109 -4.31 19.21 -10.97
N ASN A 110 -3.89 18.21 -10.18
CA ASN A 110 -2.71 17.38 -10.44
C ASN A 110 -2.98 16.20 -11.40
N LEU A 111 -4.23 15.99 -11.81
CA LEU A 111 -4.58 15.00 -12.84
C LEU A 111 -4.25 15.49 -14.27
N ARG A 112 -3.99 16.78 -14.50
CA ARG A 112 -3.43 17.23 -15.79
C ARG A 112 -2.02 16.64 -15.97
N GLY A 113 -1.74 16.12 -17.16
CA GLY A 113 -0.42 15.61 -17.48
C GLY A 113 0.54 16.75 -17.82
N VAL A 114 1.84 16.44 -17.71
CA VAL A 114 2.94 17.42 -17.80
C VAL A 114 3.15 17.94 -19.24
N ARG A 115 2.48 17.34 -20.24
CA ARG A 115 2.65 17.63 -21.68
C ARG A 115 1.40 18.16 -22.38
N GLY A 116 0.42 18.64 -21.61
CA GLY A 116 -0.82 19.20 -22.18
C GLY A 116 -1.92 18.16 -22.44
N THR A 117 -1.59 16.87 -22.51
CA THR A 117 -2.54 15.76 -22.42
C THR A 117 -2.72 15.39 -20.95
N GLY A 118 -3.96 15.22 -20.48
CA GLY A 118 -4.26 14.84 -19.10
C GLY A 118 -3.70 13.46 -18.75
N LYS A 119 -3.74 13.07 -17.46
CA LYS A 119 -3.69 11.64 -17.11
C LYS A 119 -4.92 10.87 -17.61
N SER A 120 -5.83 11.47 -18.37
CA SER A 120 -7.11 10.87 -18.78
C SER A 120 -7.52 11.31 -20.19
N ASP A 121 -6.59 11.89 -20.95
CA ASP A 121 -6.78 12.30 -22.35
C ASP A 121 -6.26 11.21 -23.30
#